data_AF-A0A163TJQ4-F1
#
_entry.id   AF-A0A163TJQ4-F1
#
_cell.length_a   1.000
_cell.length_b   1.000
_cell.length_c   1.000
_cell.angle_alpha   90.00
_cell.angle_beta   90.00
_cell.angle_gamma   90.00
#
_symmetry.space_group_name_H-M   'P 1'
#
loop_
_entity.id
_entity.type
_entity.pdbx_description
1 polymer ?
#
loop_
_entity_poly.entity_id
_entity_poly.type
_entity_poly.pdbx_seq_one_letter_code
_entity_poly.pdbx_strand_id
1 'polypeptide(L)'
;MNTYSFEWNENGKLVEELMKPITSITAHFGKAQRPISIDLVRSDGVAIQIRSKMRDIEERLEVGTLVFSIGPSSNDDAKDISIFQDSVVLETIEVLVLVYSYAEFEFYSGIILKFSNEQEFMVVCGDNPYTLTFSIDKGETLAFPSEYQIDNYKLRNI
;
A
#
# COMPACT_ATOMS: atom_id res chain seq x y z
N MET A 1 -11.93 13.40 17.52
CA MET A 1 -11.62 12.94 16.15
C MET A 1 -10.96 11.59 16.31
N ASN A 2 -11.60 10.54 15.79
CA ASN A 2 -11.14 9.17 15.92
C ASN A 2 -10.31 8.81 14.69
N THR A 3 -9.08 8.32 14.89
CA THR A 3 -8.16 8.03 13.78
C THR A 3 -7.91 6.53 13.69
N TYR A 4 -8.16 5.98 12.51
CA TYR A 4 -7.81 4.61 12.15
C TYR A 4 -6.50 4.63 11.36
N SER A 5 -5.39 4.48 12.10
CA SER A 5 -4.06 4.37 11.50
C SER A 5 -3.82 3.00 10.90
N PHE A 6 -2.74 2.90 10.11
CA PHE A 6 -2.19 1.63 9.67
C PHE A 6 -1.98 0.66 10.83
N GLU A 7 -2.12 -0.62 10.52
CA GLU A 7 -1.70 -1.69 11.41
C GLU A 7 -0.27 -2.10 11.07
N TRP A 8 0.62 -2.02 12.06
CA TRP A 8 2.02 -2.43 11.98
C TRP A 8 2.33 -3.26 13.22
N ASN A 9 2.58 -4.55 13.03
CA ASN A 9 2.71 -5.51 14.12
C ASN A 9 4.15 -5.93 14.41
N GLU A 10 5.13 -5.30 13.75
CA GLU A 10 6.55 -5.64 13.89
C GLU A 10 7.27 -4.67 14.84
N ASN A 11 8.48 -5.04 15.25
CA ASN A 11 9.35 -4.15 16.02
C ASN A 11 9.87 -2.99 15.15
N GLY A 12 9.98 -1.80 15.74
CA GLY A 12 10.47 -0.59 15.06
C GLY A 12 9.34 0.21 14.41
N LYS A 13 9.71 1.23 13.61
CA LYS A 13 8.73 2.10 12.93
C LYS A 13 8.53 1.66 11.48
N LEU A 14 7.28 1.58 11.03
CA LEU A 14 6.94 1.28 9.64
C LEU A 14 7.68 2.18 8.64
N VAL A 15 7.78 3.49 8.91
CA VAL A 15 8.49 4.41 8.01
C VAL A 15 9.96 4.07 7.85
N GLU A 16 10.63 3.64 8.91
CA GLU A 16 12.04 3.24 8.84
C GLU A 16 12.21 1.99 7.96
N GLU A 17 11.22 1.11 7.94
CA GLU A 17 11.20 -0.05 7.05
C GLU A 17 10.88 0.33 5.60
N LEU A 18 9.90 1.22 5.36
CA LEU A 18 9.53 1.71 4.02
C LEU A 18 10.60 2.58 3.37
N MET A 19 11.46 3.23 4.17
CA MET A 19 12.60 4.01 3.70
C MET A 19 13.78 3.14 3.25
N LYS A 20 13.76 1.83 3.50
CA LYS A 20 14.84 0.94 3.06
C LYS A 20 14.78 0.73 1.54
N PRO A 21 15.92 0.49 0.89
CA PRO A 21 15.96 0.27 -0.55
C PRO A 21 15.16 -0.96 -0.99
N ILE A 22 14.35 -0.79 -2.04
CA ILE A 22 13.46 -1.80 -2.61
C ILE A 22 14.06 -2.30 -3.92
N THR A 23 14.09 -3.62 -4.11
CA THR A 23 14.59 -4.26 -5.34
C THR A 23 13.47 -4.70 -6.27
N SER A 24 12.28 -4.98 -5.73
CA SER A 24 11.12 -5.30 -6.56
C SER A 24 9.82 -4.99 -5.85
N ILE A 25 8.79 -4.72 -6.64
CA ILE A 25 7.41 -4.58 -6.18
C ILE A 25 6.59 -5.64 -6.91
N THR A 26 5.90 -6.50 -6.17
CA THR A 26 5.08 -7.58 -6.71
C THR A 26 3.66 -7.44 -6.20
N ALA A 27 2.67 -7.45 -7.10
CA ALA A 27 1.26 -7.54 -6.72
C ALA A 27 0.75 -8.97 -6.85
N HIS A 28 0.07 -9.43 -5.80
CA HIS A 28 -0.55 -10.74 -5.74
C HIS A 28 -2.05 -10.62 -6.00
N PHE A 29 -2.55 -11.44 -6.90
CA PHE A 29 -3.93 -11.36 -7.38
C PHE A 29 -4.81 -12.47 -6.81
N GLY A 30 -5.95 -12.07 -6.25
CA GLY A 30 -6.96 -12.99 -5.78
C GLY A 30 -7.76 -13.64 -6.93
N LYS A 31 -8.72 -14.51 -6.58
CA LYS A 31 -9.57 -15.22 -7.55
C LYS A 31 -10.36 -14.31 -8.50
N ALA A 32 -10.67 -13.09 -8.07
CA ALA A 32 -11.40 -12.09 -8.85
C ALA A 32 -10.51 -11.24 -9.77
N GLN A 33 -9.23 -11.60 -9.93
CA GLN A 33 -8.23 -10.80 -10.66
C GLN A 33 -8.13 -9.37 -10.12
N ARG A 34 -8.25 -9.24 -8.80
CA ARG A 34 -8.01 -8.02 -8.05
C ARG A 34 -6.75 -8.19 -7.20
N PRO A 35 -5.91 -7.15 -7.05
CA PRO A 35 -4.80 -7.18 -6.12
C PRO A 35 -5.33 -7.38 -4.70
N ILE A 36 -4.75 -8.33 -3.96
CA ILE A 36 -5.10 -8.62 -2.57
C ILE A 36 -3.94 -8.35 -1.62
N SER A 37 -2.72 -8.38 -2.13
CA SER A 37 -1.53 -7.99 -1.40
C SER A 37 -0.46 -7.46 -2.34
N ILE A 38 0.46 -6.67 -1.78
CA ILE A 38 1.65 -6.18 -2.48
C ILE A 38 2.86 -6.47 -1.62
N ASP A 39 3.90 -7.02 -2.24
CA ASP A 39 5.20 -7.26 -1.62
C ASP A 39 6.18 -6.18 -2.10
N LEU A 40 6.72 -5.41 -1.15
CA LEU A 40 7.88 -4.54 -1.37
C LEU A 40 9.13 -5.31 -0.93
N VAL A 41 9.84 -5.90 -1.89
CA VAL A 41 10.99 -6.76 -1.61
C VAL A 41 12.23 -5.89 -1.49
N ARG A 42 12.97 -6.08 -0.40
CA ARG A 42 14.24 -5.40 -0.14
C ARG A 42 15.43 -6.19 -0.67
N SER A 43 16.58 -5.53 -0.71
CA SER A 43 17.86 -6.14 -1.11
C SER A 43 18.33 -7.27 -0.19
N ASP A 44 17.84 -7.36 1.05
CA ASP A 44 18.13 -8.45 1.98
C ASP A 44 17.20 -9.68 1.81
N GLY A 45 16.31 -9.65 0.81
CA GLY A 45 15.37 -10.73 0.49
C GLY A 45 14.10 -10.75 1.36
N VAL A 46 13.98 -9.81 2.31
CA VAL A 46 12.79 -9.64 3.13
C VAL A 46 11.79 -8.75 2.40
N ALA A 47 10.50 -9.09 2.48
CA ALA A 47 9.42 -8.29 1.91
C ALA A 47 8.60 -7.60 3.00
N ILE A 48 8.26 -6.32 2.76
CA ILE A 48 7.16 -5.67 3.46
C ILE A 48 5.89 -6.03 2.70
N GLN A 49 4.99 -6.75 3.35
CA GLN A 49 3.73 -7.19 2.78
C GLN A 49 2.65 -6.19 3.15
N ILE A 50 1.95 -5.67 2.14
CA ILE A 50 0.85 -4.72 2.27
C ILE A 50 -0.45 -5.45 1.96
N ARG A 51 -1.44 -5.29 2.84
CA ARG A 51 -2.79 -5.86 2.67
C ARG A 51 -3.84 -4.83 3.07
N SER A 52 -5.07 -5.04 2.62
CA SER A 52 -6.22 -4.28 3.11
C SER A 52 -6.95 -5.07 4.21
N LYS A 53 -7.43 -4.36 5.23
CA LYS A 53 -8.30 -4.90 6.28
C LYS A 53 -9.48 -3.97 6.48
N MET A 54 -10.68 -4.56 6.50
CA MET A 54 -11.91 -3.86 6.84
C MET A 54 -11.98 -3.63 8.35
N ARG A 55 -12.36 -2.42 8.75
CA ARG A 55 -12.59 -2.05 10.15
C ARG A 55 -14.01 -1.51 10.30
N ASP A 56 -14.75 -2.09 11.23
CA ASP A 56 -16.02 -1.53 11.68
C ASP A 56 -15.78 -0.20 12.38
N ILE A 57 -16.49 0.84 11.94
CA ILE A 57 -16.42 2.18 12.57
C ILE A 57 -17.74 2.58 13.20
N GLU A 58 -18.86 2.14 12.62
CA GLU A 58 -20.21 2.29 13.15
C GLU A 58 -21.08 1.10 12.70
N GLU A 59 -22.31 0.99 13.20
CA GLU A 59 -23.24 -0.04 12.77
C GLU A 59 -23.47 0.03 11.25
N ARG A 60 -23.08 -1.03 10.53
CA ARG A 60 -23.17 -1.15 9.05
C ARG A 60 -22.20 -0.24 8.27
N LEU A 61 -21.15 0.25 8.90
CA LEU A 61 -20.12 1.03 8.23
C LEU A 61 -18.74 0.42 8.49
N GLU A 62 -18.16 -0.13 7.44
CA GLU A 62 -16.79 -0.64 7.41
C GLU A 62 -15.92 0.24 6.50
N VAL A 63 -14.65 0.37 6.87
CA VAL A 63 -13.66 1.10 6.06
C VAL A 63 -12.39 0.28 5.88
N GLY A 64 -11.78 0.38 4.71
CA GLY A 64 -10.48 -0.22 4.43
C GLY A 64 -9.33 0.57 5.08
N THR A 65 -8.43 -0.16 5.73
CA THR A 65 -7.14 0.34 6.19
C THR A 65 -6.02 -0.56 5.71
N LEU A 66 -4.83 0.01 5.49
CA LEU A 66 -3.66 -0.81 5.16
C LEU A 66 -3.09 -1.48 6.40
N VAL A 67 -2.69 -2.74 6.22
CA VAL A 67 -1.98 -3.57 7.17
C VAL A 67 -0.63 -3.91 6.58
N PHE A 68 0.41 -3.80 7.42
CA PHE A 68 1.79 -4.05 7.06
C PHE A 68 2.36 -5.15 7.95
N SER A 69 3.10 -6.07 7.34
CA SER A 69 3.84 -7.12 8.03
C SER A 69 5.15 -7.42 7.33
N ILE A 70 6.09 -8.03 8.04
CA ILE A 70 7.34 -8.53 7.44
C ILE A 70 7.19 -10.03 7.14
N GLY A 71 7.61 -10.43 5.95
CA GLY A 71 7.61 -11.84 5.56
C GLY A 71 8.62 -12.17 4.47
N PRO A 72 8.81 -13.45 4.16
CA PRO A 72 9.50 -13.83 2.93
C PRO A 72 8.70 -13.34 1.72
N SER A 73 9.39 -12.96 0.64
CA SER A 73 8.72 -12.64 -0.62
C SER A 73 7.95 -13.87 -1.14
N SER A 74 6.66 -13.69 -1.45
CA SER A 74 5.82 -14.74 -2.03
C SER A 74 5.97 -14.79 -3.55
N ASN A 75 7.15 -15.11 -4.08
CA ASN A 75 7.41 -15.03 -5.53
C ASN A 75 6.94 -16.26 -6.35
N ASP A 76 6.02 -17.08 -5.83
CA ASP A 76 5.82 -18.47 -6.30
C ASP A 76 4.45 -18.73 -6.97
N ASP A 77 3.58 -17.72 -7.14
CA ASP A 77 2.27 -17.90 -7.76
C ASP A 77 2.23 -17.37 -9.21
N ALA A 78 1.74 -18.19 -10.14
CA ALA A 78 1.68 -17.86 -11.58
C ALA A 78 0.73 -16.69 -11.94
N LYS A 79 0.08 -16.08 -10.93
CA LYS A 79 -0.83 -14.93 -11.07
C LYS A 79 -0.20 -13.62 -10.59
N ASP A 80 1.01 -13.69 -10.06
CA ASP A 80 1.68 -12.53 -9.52
C ASP A 80 2.22 -11.68 -10.67
N ILE A 81 2.03 -10.37 -10.53
CA ILE A 81 2.54 -9.40 -11.50
C ILE A 81 3.69 -8.66 -10.83
N SER A 82 4.89 -8.83 -11.39
CA SER A 82 6.00 -7.96 -11.03
C SER A 82 5.75 -6.59 -11.64
N ILE A 83 5.52 -5.62 -10.77
CA ILE A 83 5.23 -4.21 -11.09
C ILE A 83 6.54 -3.51 -11.42
N PHE A 84 7.55 -3.76 -10.59
CA PHE A 84 8.93 -3.37 -10.83
C PHE A 84 9.79 -4.62 -10.81
N GLN A 85 10.45 -4.88 -11.93
CA GLN A 85 11.44 -5.93 -12.06
C GLN A 85 12.54 -5.38 -12.94
N ASP A 86 13.64 -4.95 -12.33
CA ASP A 86 14.93 -4.83 -13.02
C ASP A 86 16.02 -4.54 -11.99
N SER A 87 17.27 -4.68 -12.42
CA SER A 87 18.53 -4.60 -11.64
C SER A 87 18.81 -3.25 -10.95
N VAL A 88 17.80 -2.40 -10.78
CA VAL A 88 17.87 -1.07 -10.17
C VAL A 88 17.27 -1.12 -8.77
N VAL A 89 18.12 -0.86 -7.78
CA VAL A 89 17.69 -0.65 -6.41
C VAL A 89 16.99 0.71 -6.33
N LEU A 90 15.71 0.71 -5.92
CA LEU A 90 14.92 1.92 -5.71
C LEU A 90 15.13 2.42 -4.28
N GLU A 91 15.75 3.59 -4.14
CA GLU A 91 15.87 4.25 -2.85
C GLU A 91 14.62 5.09 -2.60
N THR A 92 13.86 4.78 -1.56
CA THR A 92 12.73 5.60 -1.11
C THR A 92 13.27 6.90 -0.50
N ILE A 93 12.82 8.04 -1.03
CA ILE A 93 13.21 9.37 -0.53
C ILE A 93 12.12 10.02 0.32
N GLU A 94 10.87 9.61 0.14
CA GLU A 94 9.72 10.16 0.85
C GLU A 94 8.60 9.11 0.95
N VAL A 95 7.93 9.08 2.10
CA VAL A 95 6.72 8.28 2.34
C VAL A 95 5.59 9.22 2.72
N LEU A 96 4.53 9.23 1.90
CA LEU A 96 3.31 9.98 2.18
C LEU A 96 2.18 9.04 2.54
N VAL A 97 1.37 9.43 3.52
CA VAL A 97 0.11 8.78 3.90
C VAL A 97 -1.03 9.46 3.19
N LEU A 98 -1.89 8.65 2.57
CA LEU A 98 -3.18 9.06 2.02
C LEU A 98 -4.24 8.92 3.12
N VAL A 99 -4.73 10.06 3.59
CA VAL A 99 -5.72 10.16 4.67
C VAL A 99 -7.07 10.53 4.09
N TYR A 100 -8.06 9.66 4.28
CA TYR A 100 -9.46 9.98 4.00
C TYR A 100 -10.14 10.48 5.28
N SER A 101 -11.05 11.45 5.14
CA SER A 101 -11.85 11.97 6.27
C SER A 101 -13.33 11.76 5.99
N TYR A 102 -14.05 11.19 6.95
CA TYR A 102 -15.50 11.04 6.91
C TYR A 102 -16.10 11.37 8.28
N ALA A 103 -17.02 12.33 8.32
CA ALA A 103 -17.58 12.86 9.57
C ALA A 103 -16.47 13.23 10.58
N GLU A 104 -16.42 12.55 11.73
CA GLU A 104 -15.44 12.75 12.81
C GLU A 104 -14.27 11.76 12.79
N PHE A 105 -14.15 10.99 11.71
CA PHE A 105 -13.16 9.94 11.53
C PHE A 105 -12.11 10.29 10.46
N GLU A 106 -10.87 9.87 10.71
CA GLU A 106 -9.78 9.89 9.73
C GLU A 106 -9.20 8.48 9.54
N PHE A 107 -8.94 8.10 8.30
CA PHE A 107 -8.47 6.76 7.94
C PHE A 107 -7.21 6.83 7.11
N TYR A 108 -6.21 6.06 7.52
CA TYR A 108 -4.98 5.92 6.76
C TYR A 108 -5.19 4.75 5.80
N SER A 109 -5.60 5.09 4.57
CA SER A 109 -6.14 4.15 3.60
C SER A 109 -5.17 3.92 2.41
N GLY A 110 -4.06 4.65 2.37
CA GLY A 110 -3.00 4.39 1.40
C GLY A 110 -1.67 5.03 1.72
N ILE A 111 -0.66 4.67 0.94
CA ILE A 111 0.66 5.31 0.94
C ILE A 111 1.09 5.68 -0.48
N ILE A 112 1.96 6.69 -0.58
CA ILE A 112 2.78 6.97 -1.74
C ILE A 112 4.24 6.86 -1.33
N LEU A 113 4.99 6.03 -2.03
CA LEU A 113 6.44 5.96 -1.96
C LEU A 113 7.00 6.77 -3.12
N LYS A 114 7.86 7.74 -2.82
CA LYS A 114 8.63 8.43 -3.86
C LYS A 114 10.04 7.90 -3.87
N PHE A 115 10.54 7.59 -5.06
CA PHE A 115 11.86 7.04 -5.26
C PHE A 115 12.84 8.10 -5.78
N SER A 116 14.13 7.85 -5.58
CA SER A 116 15.22 8.74 -6.02
C SER A 116 15.31 8.90 -7.54
N ASN A 117 14.72 7.98 -8.31
CA ASN A 117 14.65 8.04 -9.76
C ASN A 117 13.41 8.77 -10.30
N GLU A 118 12.76 9.58 -9.45
CA GLU A 118 11.54 10.36 -9.75
C GLU A 118 10.27 9.53 -9.94
N GLN A 119 10.33 8.20 -9.85
CA GLN A 119 9.14 7.35 -9.89
C GLN A 119 8.39 7.42 -8.56
N GLU A 120 7.06 7.29 -8.64
CA GLU A 120 6.19 7.17 -7.48
C GLU A 120 5.44 5.84 -7.53
N PHE A 121 5.30 5.20 -6.39
CA PHE A 121 4.43 4.03 -6.24
C PHE A 121 3.34 4.37 -5.22
N MET A 122 2.09 4.30 -5.66
CA MET A 122 0.93 4.52 -4.80
C MET A 122 0.19 3.21 -4.59
N VAL A 123 -0.22 2.95 -3.36
CA VAL A 123 -1.13 1.85 -3.03
C VAL A 123 -2.20 2.34 -2.05
N VAL A 124 -3.45 1.98 -2.33
CA VAL A 124 -4.63 2.30 -1.51
C VAL A 124 -5.54 1.09 -1.39
N CYS A 125 -6.49 1.12 -0.44
CA CYS A 125 -7.59 0.16 -0.39
C CYS A 125 -8.44 0.20 -1.68
N GLY A 126 -8.76 -0.98 -2.21
CA GLY A 126 -9.59 -1.14 -3.40
C GLY A 126 -11.09 -0.99 -3.09
N ASP A 127 -11.90 -0.87 -4.15
CA ASP A 127 -13.36 -0.75 -4.07
C ASP A 127 -14.09 -2.01 -3.54
N ASN A 128 -13.39 -3.13 -3.45
CA ASN A 128 -13.90 -4.39 -2.93
C ASN A 128 -13.22 -4.74 -1.58
N PRO A 129 -13.94 -5.39 -0.65
CA PRO A 129 -13.36 -5.80 0.63
C PRO A 129 -12.07 -6.60 0.46
N TYR A 130 -11.06 -6.27 1.28
CA TYR A 130 -9.75 -6.94 1.30
C TYR A 130 -8.96 -6.85 -0.01
N THR A 131 -9.33 -5.93 -0.91
CA THR A 131 -8.57 -5.68 -2.15
C THR A 131 -7.73 -4.41 -2.02
N LEU A 132 -6.72 -4.32 -2.89
CA LEU A 132 -5.86 -3.16 -3.07
C LEU A 132 -6.02 -2.64 -4.50
N THR A 133 -5.66 -1.38 -4.69
CA THR A 133 -5.33 -0.84 -6.00
C THR A 133 -4.07 0.01 -5.90
N PHE A 134 -3.37 0.14 -7.01
CA PHE A 134 -2.07 0.78 -7.07
C PHE A 134 -1.87 1.51 -8.40
N SER A 135 -0.90 2.41 -8.43
CA SER A 135 -0.36 3.01 -9.65
C SER A 135 1.16 3.06 -9.56
N ILE A 136 1.77 3.07 -10.74
CA ILE A 136 3.20 3.31 -10.91
C ILE A 136 3.31 4.64 -11.64
N ASP A 137 4.29 5.45 -11.28
CA ASP A 137 4.55 6.74 -11.90
C ASP A 137 3.49 7.81 -11.59
N LYS A 138 3.94 9.05 -11.69
CA LYS A 138 3.20 10.22 -11.25
C LYS A 138 2.08 10.54 -12.22
N GLY A 139 0.84 10.41 -11.74
CA GLY A 139 -0.35 10.78 -12.52
C GLY A 139 -0.87 9.68 -13.45
N GLU A 140 -0.37 8.44 -13.33
CA GLU A 140 -1.03 7.30 -13.96
C GLU A 140 -2.37 6.98 -13.28
N THR A 141 -3.29 6.42 -14.08
CA THR A 141 -4.57 5.92 -13.57
C THR A 141 -4.31 4.68 -12.72
N LEU A 142 -4.95 4.60 -11.55
CA LEU A 142 -4.97 3.39 -10.74
C LEU A 142 -5.34 2.16 -11.59
N ALA A 143 -4.64 1.05 -11.38
CA ALA A 143 -4.89 -0.20 -12.10
C ALA A 143 -6.34 -0.70 -11.93
N PHE A 144 -6.97 -0.37 -10.80
CA PHE A 144 -8.34 -0.73 -10.44
C PHE A 144 -9.03 0.39 -9.65
N PRO A 145 -10.37 0.40 -9.51
CA PRO A 145 -11.05 1.38 -8.69
C PRO A 145 -10.62 1.28 -7.21
N SER A 146 -10.43 2.42 -6.58
CA SER A 146 -10.15 2.56 -5.15
C SER A 146 -11.43 2.70 -4.34
N GLU A 147 -11.36 2.43 -3.04
CA GLU A 147 -12.47 2.59 -2.10
C GLU A 147 -13.03 4.01 -2.13
N TYR A 148 -12.13 5.00 -2.16
CA TYR A 148 -12.46 6.42 -2.29
C TYR A 148 -11.79 7.01 -3.53
N GLN A 149 -12.41 8.02 -4.14
CA GLN A 149 -11.78 8.79 -5.24
C GLN A 149 -10.46 9.41 -4.78
N ILE A 150 -9.44 9.37 -5.62
CA ILE A 150 -8.08 9.85 -5.26
C ILE A 150 -8.08 11.31 -4.80
N ASP A 151 -8.91 12.17 -5.39
CA ASP A 151 -9.01 13.59 -5.04
C ASP A 151 -9.57 13.84 -3.62
N ASN A 152 -10.12 12.81 -2.97
CA ASN A 152 -10.65 12.92 -1.61
C ASN A 152 -9.59 12.66 -0.52
N TYR A 153 -8.39 12.19 -0.87
CA TYR A 153 -7.34 11.97 0.11
C TYR A 153 -6.55 13.25 0.39
N LYS A 154 -6.16 13.42 1.64
CA LYS A 154 -5.16 14.39 2.08
C LYS A 154 -3.82 13.70 2.26
N LEU A 155 -2.75 14.34 1.80
CA LEU A 155 -1.39 13.85 2.00
C LEU A 155 -0.84 14.27 3.36
N ARG A 156 -0.21 13.33 4.07
CA ARG A 156 0.54 13.60 5.31
C ARG A 156 1.89 12.90 5.28
N ASN A 157 2.92 13.54 5.82
CA ASN A 157 4.18 12.86 6.10
C ASN A 157 4.02 11.96 7.34
N ILE A 158 4.76 10.85 7.35
CA ILE A 158 4.85 9.87 8.45
C ILE A 158 6.29 9.72 8.90
#